data_AF-M1IFI2-F1
#
_entry.id   AF-M1IFI2-F1
#
_cell.length_a   1.000
_cell.length_b   1.000
_cell.length_c   1.000
_cell.angle_alpha   90.00
_cell.angle_beta   90.00
_cell.angle_gamma   90.00
#
_symmetry.space_group_name_H-M   'P 1'
#
loop_
_entity.id
_entity.type
_entity.pdbx_description
1 polymer ?
#
loop_
_entity_poly.entity_id
_entity_poly.type
_entity_poly.pdbx_seq_one_letter_code
_entity_poly.pdbx_strand_id
1 'polypeptide(L)'
;MISNQVVNQPAGYFSYWCYTANYTGYIVVNVQSSTTTQTYARVYWNAYGINYDNSISVGSQGTAVFPVLPSNYCVGVGNNNLINGATETITITYYY
;
A
#
# COMPACT_ATOMS: atom_id res chain seq x y z
N MET A 1 -0.46 -9.12 8.31
CA MET A 1 -0.26 -7.70 8.62
C MET A 1 1.22 -7.41 8.70
N ILE A 2 1.62 -6.19 8.36
CA ILE A 2 3.02 -5.74 8.36
C ILE A 2 3.17 -4.61 9.38
N SER A 3 4.25 -4.61 10.15
CA SER A 3 4.55 -3.55 11.12
C SER A 3 6.00 -3.12 10.98
N ASN A 4 6.23 -1.82 10.85
CA ASN A 4 7.56 -1.18 10.77
C ASN A 4 8.50 -1.82 9.74
N GLN A 5 7.99 -2.17 8.56
CA GLN A 5 8.81 -2.74 7.50
C GLN A 5 9.53 -1.65 6.73
N VAL A 6 10.84 -1.82 6.55
CA VAL A 6 11.64 -1.00 5.67
C VAL A 6 11.61 -1.60 4.26
N VAL A 7 11.26 -0.78 3.29
CA VAL A 7 11.23 -1.10 1.87
C VAL A 7 12.28 -0.24 1.20
N ASN A 8 13.19 -0.84 0.44
CA ASN A 8 14.13 -0.12 -0.41
C ASN A 8 13.84 -0.52 -1.85
N GLN A 9 13.49 0.46 -2.67
CA GLN A 9 13.01 0.20 -4.01
C GLN A 9 13.63 1.15 -5.04
N PRO A 10 13.91 0.67 -6.27
CA PRO A 10 14.37 1.52 -7.37
C PRO A 10 13.36 2.61 -7.75
N ALA A 11 13.81 3.52 -8.61
CA ALA A 11 12.97 4.55 -9.21
C ALA A 11 11.76 3.92 -9.92
N GLY A 12 10.56 4.46 -9.67
CA GLY A 12 9.32 4.04 -10.34
C GLY A 12 8.76 2.69 -9.87
N TYR A 13 9.36 2.06 -8.86
CA TYR A 13 9.00 0.70 -8.45
C TYR A 13 7.85 0.66 -7.44
N PHE A 14 7.21 -0.51 -7.35
CA PHE A 14 6.10 -0.79 -6.45
C PHE A 14 6.32 -2.12 -5.73
N SER A 15 6.35 -2.08 -4.40
CA SER A 15 6.50 -3.23 -3.53
C SER A 15 5.17 -3.60 -2.89
N TYR A 16 4.77 -4.87 -2.97
CA TYR A 16 3.46 -5.31 -2.51
C TYR A 16 3.49 -6.69 -1.83
N TRP A 17 2.45 -6.93 -1.05
CA TRP A 17 2.18 -8.18 -0.37
C TRP A 17 0.73 -8.55 -0.57
N CYS A 18 0.49 -9.83 -0.82
CA CYS A 18 -0.86 -10.35 -1.02
C CYS A 18 -1.30 -11.17 0.20
N TYR A 19 -2.55 -10.97 0.58
CA TYR A 19 -3.20 -11.59 1.74
C TYR A 19 -4.63 -11.96 1.40
N THR A 20 -5.29 -12.67 2.32
CA THR A 20 -6.71 -12.99 2.24
C THR A 20 -7.47 -12.24 3.34
N ALA A 21 -8.47 -11.47 2.95
CA ALA A 21 -9.46 -10.88 3.86
C ALA A 21 -10.61 -11.89 4.01
N ASN A 22 -10.89 -12.32 5.24
CA ASN A 22 -12.00 -13.25 5.53
C ASN A 22 -13.33 -12.52 5.76
N TYR A 23 -13.26 -11.22 6.09
CA TYR A 23 -14.41 -10.38 6.42
C TYR A 23 -14.32 -9.04 5.71
N THR A 24 -15.45 -8.37 5.56
CA THR A 24 -15.47 -6.98 5.06
C THR A 24 -14.76 -6.08 6.06
N GLY A 25 -13.98 -5.14 5.56
CA GLY A 25 -13.24 -4.25 6.44
C GLY A 25 -12.51 -3.17 5.66
N TYR A 26 -11.41 -2.68 6.25
CA TYR A 26 -10.54 -1.71 5.60
C TYR A 26 -9.07 -1.95 5.95
N ILE A 27 -8.21 -1.51 5.04
CA ILE A 27 -6.76 -1.60 5.15
C ILE A 27 -6.23 -0.18 5.37
N VAL A 28 -5.40 -0.02 6.39
CA VAL A 28 -4.67 1.21 6.67
C VAL A 28 -3.22 0.98 6.29
N VAL A 29 -2.71 1.78 5.36
CA VAL A 29 -1.29 1.87 5.01
C VAL A 29 -0.75 3.16 5.60
N ASN A 30 0.07 3.03 6.63
CA ASN A 30 0.77 4.15 7.24
C ASN A 30 2.22 4.16 6.73
N VAL A 31 2.57 5.18 5.95
CA VAL A 31 3.94 5.47 5.56
C VAL A 31 4.52 6.40 6.60
N GLN A 32 5.40 5.85 7.42
CA GLN A 32 6.00 6.51 8.58
C GLN A 32 7.10 7.46 8.13
N SER A 33 7.84 7.06 7.10
CA SER A 33 8.84 7.88 6.42
C SER A 33 9.07 7.38 4.99
N SER A 34 9.52 8.29 4.13
CA SER A 34 9.99 8.02 2.78
C SER A 34 11.05 9.04 2.40
N THR A 35 12.08 8.60 1.68
CA THR A 35 13.12 9.49 1.13
C THR A 35 12.67 10.27 -0.12
N THR A 36 11.41 10.11 -0.55
CA THR A 36 10.81 10.85 -1.67
C THR A 36 9.42 11.39 -1.31
N THR A 37 9.02 12.48 -1.93
CA THR A 37 7.66 13.04 -1.81
C THR A 37 6.68 12.42 -2.82
N GLN A 38 7.15 11.48 -3.65
CA GLN A 38 6.36 10.83 -4.70
C GLN A 38 5.91 9.42 -4.31
N THR A 39 5.79 9.12 -3.01
CA THR A 39 5.29 7.83 -2.52
C THR A 39 3.76 7.78 -2.54
N TYR A 40 3.22 6.63 -2.93
CA TYR A 40 1.81 6.31 -2.90
C TYR A 40 1.59 4.92 -2.30
N ALA A 41 0.43 4.72 -1.67
CA ALA A 41 -0.06 3.41 -1.28
C ALA A 41 -1.06 2.93 -2.33
N ARG A 42 -1.13 1.61 -2.55
CA ARG A 42 -2.08 1.01 -3.50
C ARG A 42 -2.65 -0.29 -2.93
N VAL A 43 -3.95 -0.48 -3.14
CA VAL A 43 -4.65 -1.72 -2.82
C VAL A 43 -5.42 -2.15 -4.07
N TYR A 44 -5.31 -3.45 -4.40
CA TYR A 44 -6.12 -4.05 -5.45
C TYR A 44 -6.63 -5.42 -5.04
N TRP A 45 -7.86 -5.72 -5.46
CA TRP A 45 -8.56 -6.99 -5.22
C TRP A 45 -9.67 -7.19 -6.25
N ASN A 46 -10.09 -8.44 -6.41
CA ASN A 46 -11.20 -8.81 -7.26
C ASN A 46 -12.17 -9.71 -6.49
N ALA A 47 -13.45 -9.31 -6.44
CA ALA A 47 -14.47 -10.04 -5.69
C ALA A 47 -15.86 -9.66 -6.18
N TYR A 48 -16.79 -10.62 -6.20
CA TYR A 48 -18.22 -10.37 -6.45
C TYR A 48 -18.50 -9.56 -7.74
N GLY A 49 -17.69 -9.76 -8.79
CA GLY A 49 -17.81 -9.02 -10.06
C GLY A 49 -17.21 -7.61 -10.04
N ILE A 50 -16.60 -7.19 -8.93
CA ILE A 50 -15.92 -5.90 -8.77
C ILE A 50 -14.41 -6.11 -8.93
N ASN A 51 -13.80 -5.31 -9.80
CA ASN A 51 -12.36 -5.14 -9.89
C ASN A 51 -11.97 -3.82 -9.22
N TYR A 52 -11.40 -3.90 -8.02
CA TYR A 52 -10.95 -2.74 -7.27
C TYR A 52 -9.43 -2.59 -7.44
N ASP A 53 -9.00 -1.42 -7.88
CA ASP A 53 -7.60 -1.08 -8.01
C ASP A 53 -7.46 0.43 -7.78
N ASN A 54 -6.96 0.80 -6.60
CA ASN A 54 -6.93 2.20 -6.20
C ASN A 54 -5.61 2.55 -5.53
N SER A 55 -5.17 3.79 -5.74
CA SER A 55 -3.94 4.33 -5.19
C SER A 55 -4.17 5.71 -4.58
N ILE A 56 -3.48 5.98 -3.48
CA ILE A 56 -3.54 7.25 -2.75
C ILE A 56 -2.11 7.74 -2.55
N SER A 57 -1.82 8.95 -3.03
CA SER A 57 -0.55 9.63 -2.78
C SER A 57 -0.43 10.00 -1.30
N VAL A 58 0.70 9.65 -0.68
CA VAL A 58 0.96 9.89 0.74
C VAL A 58 2.17 10.80 0.98
N GLY A 59 2.92 11.17 -0.06
CA GLY A 59 4.07 12.05 0.10
C GLY A 59 5.23 11.38 0.83
N SER A 60 6.03 12.16 1.56
CA SER A 60 7.13 11.63 2.36
C SER A 60 6.68 10.94 3.65
N GLN A 61 5.44 11.18 4.09
CA GLN A 61 4.82 10.61 5.27
C GLN A 61 3.30 10.80 5.18
N GLY A 62 2.53 9.76 5.47
CA GLY A 62 1.07 9.88 5.42
C GLY A 62 0.35 8.56 5.68
N THR A 63 -0.97 8.63 5.74
CA THR A 63 -1.83 7.46 5.93
C THR A 63 -2.84 7.38 4.79
N ALA A 64 -2.96 6.20 4.19
CA ALA A 64 -3.97 5.87 3.19
C ALA A 64 -4.89 4.77 3.71
N VAL A 65 -6.19 4.87 3.43
CA VAL A 65 -7.21 3.93 3.90
C VAL A 65 -8.01 3.43 2.71
N PHE A 66 -8.16 2.10 2.61
CA PHE A 66 -8.83 1.44 1.50
C PHE A 66 -9.87 0.44 2.00
N PRO A 67 -11.09 0.41 1.45
CA PRO A 67 -12.04 -0.65 1.74
C PRO A 67 -11.57 -1.99 1.16
N VAL A 68 -11.96 -3.10 1.80
CA VAL A 68 -11.71 -4.45 1.30
C VAL A 68 -12.92 -5.35 1.55
N LEU A 69 -13.31 -6.11 0.54
CA LEU A 69 -14.31 -7.17 0.63
C LEU A 69 -13.62 -8.53 0.89
N PRO A 70 -14.34 -9.53 1.43
CA PRO A 70 -13.79 -10.88 1.62
C PRO A 70 -13.25 -11.44 0.30
N SER A 71 -11.92 -11.49 0.18
CA SER A 71 -11.22 -11.82 -1.06
C SER A 71 -9.71 -11.87 -0.84
N ASN A 72 -8.98 -12.34 -1.86
CA ASN A 72 -7.55 -12.10 -1.93
C ASN A 72 -7.31 -10.67 -2.39
N TYR A 73 -6.49 -9.96 -1.64
CA TYR A 73 -6.08 -8.60 -1.95
C TYR A 73 -4.57 -8.49 -1.93
N CYS A 74 -4.05 -7.52 -2.67
CA CYS A 74 -2.66 -7.12 -2.57
C CYS A 74 -2.60 -5.65 -2.18
N VAL A 75 -1.67 -5.35 -1.29
CA VAL A 75 -1.45 -4.02 -0.72
C VAL A 75 0.03 -3.72 -0.76
N GLY A 76 0.36 -2.47 -1.01
CA GLY A 76 1.76 -2.08 -1.09
C GLY A 76 1.98 -0.58 -1.10
N VAL A 77 3.24 -0.22 -1.29
CA VAL A 77 3.69 1.15 -1.52
C VAL A 77 4.58 1.19 -2.75
N GLY A 78 4.48 2.30 -3.48
CA GLY A 78 5.34 2.56 -4.64
C GLY A 78 5.83 3.99 -4.61
N ASN A 79 6.82 4.26 -5.44
CA ASN A 79 7.31 5.61 -5.67
C ASN A 79 7.24 5.94 -7.16
N ASN A 80 6.71 7.11 -7.48
CA ASN A 80 6.67 7.62 -8.86
C ASN A 80 7.92 8.46 -9.21
N ASN A 81 8.95 8.45 -8.36
CA ASN A 81 10.20 9.13 -8.68
C ASN A 81 10.93 8.35 -9.78
N LEU A 82 11.11 8.97 -10.95
CA LEU A 82 11.70 8.33 -12.12
C LEU A 82 13.24 8.42 -12.15
N ILE A 83 13.83 9.23 -11.27
CA ILE A 83 15.27 9.53 -11.29
C ILE A 83 15.98 8.78 -10.15
N ASN A 84 15.43 8.86 -8.94
CA ASN A 84 16.02 8.26 -7.75
C ASN A 84 15.08 7.22 -7.15
N GLY A 85 15.66 6.15 -6.60
CA GLY A 85 14.92 5.20 -5.77
C GLY A 85 14.46 5.82 -4.45
N ALA A 86 13.71 5.03 -3.70
CA ALA A 86 13.12 5.43 -2.44
C ALA A 86 13.31 4.36 -1.36
N THR A 87 13.49 4.83 -0.14
CA THR A 87 13.43 3.99 1.06
C THR A 87 12.25 4.44 1.89
N GLU A 88 11.28 3.55 2.09
CA GLU A 88 10.09 3.77 2.90
C GLU A 88 10.11 2.94 4.17
N THR A 89 9.56 3.48 5.26
CA THR A 89 9.20 2.70 6.45
C THR A 89 7.69 2.68 6.56
N ILE A 90 7.09 1.48 6.57
CA ILE A 90 5.64 1.31 6.47
C ILE A 90 5.06 0.37 7.52
N THR A 91 3.80 0.61 7.84
CA THR A 91 2.95 -0.27 8.63
C THR A 91 1.63 -0.49 7.88
N ILE A 92 1.22 -1.74 7.73
CA ILE A 92 -0.03 -2.12 7.04
C ILE A 92 -0.90 -2.92 8.00
N THR A 93 -2.06 -2.36 8.32
CA THR A 93 -3.03 -2.93 9.27
C THR A 93 -4.35 -3.21 8.56
N TYR A 94 -4.96 -4.35 8.88
CA TYR A 94 -6.29 -4.74 8.40
C TYR A 94 -7.26 -4.75 9.58
N TYR A 95 -8.37 -4.04 9.43
CA TYR A 95 -9.46 -3.94 10.40
C TYR A 95 -10.71 -4.61 9.82
N TYR A 96 -11.36 -5.45 10.63
CA TYR A 96 -12.51 -6.27 10.25
C TYR A 96 -13.55 -6.36 11.37
#